data_AF-A0A0F5W6D8-F1
#
_entry.id   AF-A0A0F5W6D8-F1
#
_cell.length_a   1.000
_cell.length_b   1.000
_cell.length_c   1.000
_cell.angle_alpha   90.00
_cell.angle_beta   90.00
_cell.angle_gamma   90.00
#
_symmetry.space_group_name_H-M   'P 1'
#
loop_
_entity.id
_entity.type
_entity.pdbx_description
1 polymer ?
#
loop_
_entity_poly.entity_id
_entity_poly.type
_entity_poly.pdbx_seq_one_letter_code
_entity_poly.pdbx_strand_id
1 'polypeptide(L)'
;MAPGTMVIAIDGETQTTAWHDLYDDPETYGLTHTELAQVRVPFELYVDLAAADARQIFYDRNVQGVAVAKNLAMSMDQRDFGTRLAHLVADSVKVEVDGKRVPFSRLVNASKRQVSRGDREVITLSALRALVVATIYGRSGLSRSAETVHEDELPAGTRPEQVEAAVVPLLAQLISERAAHFVNRSALTAPAVLAGVGIAAHQALPWSDPASSLEADELDRLLADIHWEREAAYWDGIAAKAGVSGRLNFSGGVKDSGGRVADAILYPATEAGRKIRGRRS
;
A
#
# COMPACT_ATOMS: atom_id res chain seq x y z
N MET A 1 15.71 13.61 29.94
CA MET A 1 15.39 12.42 29.12
C MET A 1 16.67 11.65 28.88
N ALA A 2 16.66 10.33 29.04
CA ALA A 2 17.85 9.52 28.81
C ALA A 2 18.16 9.41 27.31
N PRO A 3 19.43 9.26 26.90
CA PRO A 3 19.76 8.96 25.51
C PRO A 3 19.07 7.65 25.08
N GLY A 4 18.25 7.70 24.02
CA GLY A 4 17.53 6.54 23.48
C GLY A 4 16.04 6.44 23.83
N THR A 5 15.47 7.38 24.59
CA THR A 5 14.01 7.45 24.80
C THR A 5 13.32 7.75 23.47
N MET A 6 12.44 6.84 23.03
CA MET A 6 11.60 7.04 21.84
C MET A 6 10.57 8.12 22.16
N VAL A 7 10.68 9.26 21.49
CA VAL A 7 9.72 10.35 21.59
C VAL A 7 8.87 10.34 20.32
N ILE A 8 7.56 10.20 20.47
CA ILE A 8 6.60 10.29 19.37
C ILE A 8 5.80 11.56 19.61
N ALA A 9 6.01 12.57 18.77
CA ALA A 9 5.18 13.76 18.75
C ALA A 9 3.84 13.40 18.10
N ILE A 10 2.76 13.47 18.88
CA ILE A 10 1.40 13.27 18.40
C ILE A 10 0.82 14.66 18.13
N ASP A 11 0.22 14.85 16.95
CA ASP A 11 -0.49 16.08 16.56
C ASP A 11 0.40 17.33 16.35
N GLY A 12 1.66 17.15 15.95
CA GLY A 12 2.53 18.27 15.54
C GLY A 12 2.19 18.82 14.15
N GLU A 13 2.03 17.97 13.15
CA GLU A 13 1.87 18.40 11.75
C GLU A 13 0.49 19.00 11.44
N THR A 14 -0.60 18.45 11.99
CA THR A 14 -1.97 18.96 11.76
C THR A 14 -2.14 20.32 12.43
N GLN A 15 -1.71 20.46 13.69
CA GLN A 15 -1.71 21.75 14.37
C GLN A 15 -0.80 22.76 13.68
N THR A 16 0.39 22.34 13.22
CA THR A 16 1.30 23.24 12.48
C THR A 16 0.69 23.68 11.15
N THR A 17 0.03 22.79 10.42
CA THR A 17 -0.65 23.12 9.15
C THR A 17 -1.83 24.05 9.39
N ALA A 18 -2.71 23.73 10.35
CA ALA A 18 -3.83 24.59 10.72
C ALA A 18 -3.35 25.96 11.24
N TRP A 19 -2.22 25.99 11.95
CA TRP A 19 -1.59 27.22 12.41
C TRP A 19 -1.04 28.06 11.26
N HIS A 20 -0.41 27.43 10.26
CA HIS A 20 0.03 28.12 9.05
C HIS A 20 -1.16 28.67 8.26
N ASP A 21 -2.21 27.88 8.06
CA ASP A 21 -3.43 28.32 7.35
C ASP A 21 -4.10 29.51 8.07
N LEU A 22 -4.18 29.46 9.41
CA LEU A 22 -4.70 30.58 10.23
C LEU A 22 -3.81 31.82 10.18
N TYR A 23 -2.49 31.64 10.15
CA TYR A 23 -1.53 32.75 10.15
C TYR A 23 -1.41 33.42 8.77
N ASP A 24 -1.60 32.67 7.68
CA ASP A 24 -1.55 33.19 6.31
C ASP A 24 -2.74 34.11 5.99
N ASP A 25 -3.93 33.85 6.55
CA ASP A 25 -5.12 34.69 6.40
C ASP A 25 -6.04 34.69 7.63
N PRO A 26 -5.65 35.38 8.72
CA PRO A 26 -6.44 35.41 9.96
C PRO A 26 -7.77 36.15 9.85
N GLU A 27 -7.87 37.08 8.90
CA GLU A 27 -9.06 37.93 8.71
C GLU A 27 -10.26 37.11 8.22
N THR A 28 -10.03 36.10 7.38
CA THR A 28 -11.05 35.14 6.93
C THR A 28 -11.71 34.39 8.10
N TYR A 29 -11.05 34.30 9.25
CA TYR A 29 -11.56 33.67 10.47
C TYR A 29 -12.00 34.67 11.54
N GLY A 30 -12.04 35.97 11.22
CA GLY A 30 -12.40 37.04 12.16
C GLY A 30 -11.37 37.25 13.27
N LEU A 31 -10.09 36.92 13.00
CA LEU A 31 -8.99 37.04 13.95
C LEU A 31 -7.95 38.06 13.46
N THR A 32 -7.12 38.54 14.37
CA THR A 32 -5.93 39.35 14.06
C THR A 32 -4.64 38.58 14.34
N HIS A 33 -3.55 38.95 13.66
CA HIS A 33 -2.22 38.41 13.94
C HIS A 33 -1.79 38.61 15.41
N THR A 34 -2.23 39.71 16.04
CA THR A 34 -1.95 39.99 17.45
C THR A 34 -2.67 39.02 18.38
N GLU A 35 -3.92 38.65 18.07
CA GLU A 35 -4.66 37.63 18.81
C GLU A 35 -4.05 36.24 18.62
N LEU A 36 -3.66 35.89 17.39
CA LEU A 36 -2.96 34.63 17.11
C LEU A 36 -1.63 34.52 17.89
N ALA A 37 -0.84 35.59 17.96
CA ALA A 37 0.43 35.58 18.70
C ALA A 37 0.27 35.31 20.21
N GLN A 38 -0.94 35.44 20.76
CA GLN A 38 -1.24 35.15 22.17
C GLN A 38 -1.80 33.74 22.40
N VAL A 39 -2.18 33.02 21.35
CA VAL A 39 -2.70 31.66 21.48
C VAL A 39 -1.55 30.72 21.82
N ARG A 40 -1.71 30.01 22.93
CA ARG A 40 -0.81 28.92 23.32
C ARG A 40 -1.34 27.62 22.72
N VAL A 41 -0.54 27.00 21.86
CA VAL A 41 -0.88 25.71 21.26
C VAL A 41 -0.65 24.60 22.30
N PRO A 42 -1.70 23.88 22.73
CA PRO A 42 -1.53 22.75 23.63
C PRO A 42 -0.89 21.59 22.86
N PHE A 43 0.23 21.09 23.38
CA PHE A 43 0.84 19.86 22.90
C PHE A 43 0.79 18.82 24.00
N GLU A 44 0.64 17.56 23.61
CA GLU A 44 0.69 16.42 24.50
C GLU A 44 1.94 15.61 24.18
N LEU A 45 2.73 15.29 25.22
CA LEU A 45 3.94 14.50 25.07
C LEU A 45 3.75 13.19 25.82
N TYR A 46 3.73 12.10 25.06
CA TYR A 46 3.59 10.76 25.60
C TYR A 46 4.99 10.16 25.78
N VAL A 47 5.28 9.70 26.99
CA VAL A 47 6.56 9.09 27.37
C VAL A 47 6.30 7.64 27.76
N ASP A 48 7.19 6.73 27.36
CA ASP A 48 7.12 5.29 27.66
C ASP A 48 5.84 4.60 27.16
N LEU A 49 5.24 5.15 26.11
CA LEU A 49 4.13 4.52 25.40
C LEU A 49 4.68 3.56 24.34
N ALA A 50 4.03 2.40 24.15
CA ALA A 50 4.38 1.56 23.02
C ALA A 50 4.06 2.30 21.71
N ALA A 51 4.90 2.11 20.68
CA ALA A 51 4.71 2.79 19.40
C ALA A 51 3.34 2.49 18.76
N ALA A 52 2.73 1.34 19.07
CA ALA A 52 1.39 0.98 18.63
C ALA A 52 0.31 1.89 19.28
N ASP A 53 0.37 2.08 20.59
CA ASP A 53 -0.58 2.91 21.33
C ASP A 53 -0.51 4.38 20.90
N ALA A 54 0.71 4.86 20.61
CA ALA A 54 0.92 6.25 20.18
C ALA A 54 0.26 6.53 18.82
N ARG A 55 0.29 5.56 17.90
CA ARG A 55 -0.37 5.68 16.60
C ARG A 55 -1.89 5.66 16.72
N GLN A 56 -2.43 4.87 17.66
CA GLN A 56 -3.87 4.79 17.88
C GLN A 56 -4.42 6.11 18.44
N ILE A 57 -3.73 6.70 19.44
CA ILE A 57 -4.09 8.02 19.98
C ILE A 57 -4.08 9.08 18.87
N PHE A 58 -3.08 9.04 17.98
CA PHE A 58 -3.04 9.92 16.81
C PHE A 58 -4.24 9.74 15.89
N TYR A 59 -4.60 8.50 15.54
CA TYR A 59 -5.77 8.19 14.70
C TYR A 59 -7.05 8.72 15.33
N ASP A 60 -7.30 8.43 16.60
CA ASP A 60 -8.55 8.80 17.26
C ASP A 60 -8.70 10.33 17.35
N ARG A 61 -7.62 11.06 17.69
CA ARG A 61 -7.64 12.53 17.75
C ARG A 61 -7.83 13.19 16.40
N ASN A 62 -7.15 12.69 15.37
CA ASN A 62 -7.19 13.31 14.06
C ASN A 62 -8.43 12.85 13.29
N VAL A 63 -8.65 11.55 13.10
CA VAL A 63 -9.76 11.08 12.24
C VAL A 63 -11.14 11.37 12.83
N GLN A 64 -11.32 11.31 14.15
CA GLN A 64 -12.61 11.65 14.77
C GLN A 64 -12.76 13.15 15.09
N GLY A 65 -11.68 13.95 15.05
CA GLY A 65 -11.67 15.36 15.47
C GLY A 65 -11.32 16.40 14.38
N VAL A 66 -10.39 16.10 13.45
CA VAL A 66 -9.88 17.02 12.40
C VAL A 66 -9.46 16.26 11.13
N ALA A 67 -9.99 16.63 9.96
CA ALA A 67 -9.73 15.91 8.70
C ALA A 67 -8.24 15.89 8.30
N VAL A 68 -7.57 14.75 8.48
CA VAL A 68 -6.22 14.46 7.95
C VAL A 68 -6.27 13.75 6.59
N ALA A 69 -5.14 13.73 5.87
CA ALA A 69 -5.03 13.01 4.61
C ALA A 69 -5.39 11.51 4.78
N LYS A 70 -6.33 11.02 3.97
CA LYS A 70 -6.92 9.66 4.09
C LYS A 70 -5.88 8.52 4.18
N ASN A 71 -4.75 8.63 3.47
CA ASN A 71 -3.73 7.58 3.49
C ASN A 71 -2.91 7.57 4.78
N LEU A 72 -2.64 8.75 5.35
CA LEU A 72 -1.99 8.85 6.65
C LEU A 72 -2.92 8.29 7.74
N ALA A 73 -4.20 8.68 7.72
CA ALA A 73 -5.22 8.11 8.59
C ALA A 73 -5.26 6.57 8.51
N MET A 74 -5.36 6.04 7.29
CA MET A 74 -5.39 4.59 7.05
C MET A 74 -4.11 3.91 7.54
N SER A 75 -2.92 4.51 7.35
CA SER A 75 -1.65 3.96 7.83
C SER A 75 -1.55 3.85 9.35
N MET A 76 -2.35 4.63 10.08
CA MET A 76 -2.34 4.69 11.55
C MET A 76 -3.43 3.80 12.17
N ASP A 77 -4.36 3.24 11.39
CA ASP A 77 -5.46 2.40 11.88
C ASP A 77 -4.97 0.98 12.19
N GLN A 78 -4.78 0.67 13.47
CA GLN A 78 -4.36 -0.67 13.92
C GLN A 78 -5.52 -1.67 14.03
N ARG A 79 -6.78 -1.20 13.97
CA ARG A 79 -7.96 -2.08 13.92
C ARG A 79 -8.22 -2.62 12.52
N ASP A 80 -7.65 -1.97 11.50
CA ASP A 80 -7.67 -2.46 10.12
C ASP A 80 -6.70 -3.62 9.94
N PHE A 81 -7.24 -4.84 9.93
CA PHE A 81 -6.47 -6.07 9.73
C PHE A 81 -5.62 -6.01 8.45
N GLY A 82 -6.16 -5.43 7.38
CA GLY A 82 -5.44 -5.29 6.10
C GLY A 82 -4.19 -4.42 6.19
N THR A 83 -4.26 -3.30 6.93
CA THR A 83 -3.10 -2.41 7.15
C THR A 83 -2.09 -3.04 8.08
N ARG A 84 -2.53 -3.66 9.18
CA ARG A 84 -1.65 -4.36 10.12
C ARG A 84 -0.87 -5.47 9.41
N LEU A 85 -1.54 -6.25 8.56
CA LEU A 85 -0.91 -7.31 7.78
C LEU A 85 0.05 -6.75 6.70
N ALA A 86 -0.25 -5.61 6.09
CA ALA A 86 0.66 -4.93 5.16
C ALA A 86 1.97 -4.49 5.84
N HIS A 87 1.91 -4.01 7.08
CA HIS A 87 3.12 -3.74 7.87
C HIS A 87 3.92 -5.02 8.14
N LEU A 88 3.26 -6.10 8.55
CA LEU A 88 3.92 -7.39 8.79
C LEU A 88 4.62 -7.94 7.54
N VAL A 89 3.97 -7.86 6.38
CA VAL A 89 4.57 -8.21 5.08
C VAL A 89 5.77 -7.32 4.76
N ALA A 90 5.69 -6.01 5.02
CA ALA A 90 6.80 -5.12 4.75
C ALA A 90 8.02 -5.37 5.66
N ASP A 91 7.77 -5.74 6.91
CA ASP A 91 8.81 -5.98 7.92
C ASP A 91 9.42 -7.38 7.83
N SER A 92 8.71 -8.36 7.25
CA SER A 92 9.20 -9.73 7.06
C SER A 92 10.22 -9.87 5.93
N VAL A 93 10.32 -8.87 5.03
CA VAL A 93 11.18 -8.92 3.83
C VAL A 93 12.41 -8.05 4.01
N LYS A 94 13.58 -8.59 3.65
CA LYS A 94 14.82 -7.83 3.45
C LYS A 94 15.22 -7.89 1.99
N VAL A 95 15.43 -6.73 1.38
CA VAL A 95 15.82 -6.61 -0.03
C VAL A 95 17.20 -5.99 -0.16
N GLU A 96 17.90 -6.32 -1.25
CA GLU A 96 19.19 -5.72 -1.56
C GLU A 96 18.99 -4.41 -2.34
N VAL A 97 19.57 -3.32 -1.83
CA VAL A 97 19.59 -2.00 -2.47
C VAL A 97 21.03 -1.49 -2.39
N ASP A 98 21.63 -1.18 -3.55
CA ASP A 98 23.02 -0.70 -3.65
C ASP A 98 24.03 -1.57 -2.88
N GLY A 99 23.89 -2.90 -2.97
CA GLY A 99 24.74 -3.88 -2.28
C GLY A 99 24.50 -4.00 -0.77
N LYS A 100 23.43 -3.40 -0.23
CA LYS A 100 23.08 -3.47 1.20
C LYS A 100 21.71 -4.11 1.40
N ARG A 101 21.62 -5.03 2.35
CA ARG A 101 20.33 -5.57 2.81
C ARG A 101 19.60 -4.54 3.66
N VAL A 102 18.43 -4.11 3.21
CA VAL A 102 17.55 -3.17 3.92
C VAL A 102 16.16 -3.80 4.12
N PRO A 103 15.48 -3.52 5.25
CA PRO A 103 14.07 -3.90 5.41
C PRO A 103 13.21 -3.30 4.29
N PHE A 104 12.30 -4.09 3.72
CA PHE A 104 11.43 -3.61 2.65
C PHE A 104 10.49 -2.49 3.11
N SER A 105 10.13 -2.45 4.40
CA SER A 105 9.41 -1.33 5.01
C SER A 105 10.07 0.04 4.82
N ARG A 106 11.40 0.11 4.63
CA ARG A 106 12.10 1.37 4.27
C ARG A 106 11.89 1.82 2.82
N LEU A 107 11.29 0.96 1.99
CA LEU A 107 10.92 1.24 0.62
C LEU A 107 9.41 1.49 0.47
N VAL A 108 8.67 1.53 1.57
CA VAL A 108 7.22 1.75 1.60
C VAL A 108 6.92 3.12 2.19
N ASN A 109 6.23 3.98 1.44
CA ASN A 109 5.83 5.29 1.92
C ASN A 109 4.45 5.20 2.61
N ALA A 110 4.41 5.41 3.92
CA ALA A 110 3.16 5.33 4.69
C ALA A 110 2.23 6.55 4.47
N SER A 111 2.78 7.72 4.17
CA SER A 111 2.04 8.99 4.24
C SER A 111 1.57 9.51 2.88
N LYS A 112 2.36 9.31 1.82
CA LYS A 112 2.08 9.86 0.50
C LYS A 112 0.98 9.10 -0.23
N ARG A 113 0.20 9.82 -1.04
CA ARG A 113 -0.76 9.23 -1.98
C ARG A 113 -0.09 8.58 -3.18
N GLN A 114 1.01 9.16 -3.65
CA GLN A 114 1.79 8.67 -4.77
C GLN A 114 3.27 8.93 -4.50
N VAL A 115 4.09 7.98 -4.90
CA VAL A 115 5.55 8.10 -4.81
C VAL A 115 6.06 8.88 -6.03
N SER A 116 6.94 9.84 -5.79
CA SER A 116 7.62 10.63 -6.82
C SER A 116 8.93 9.97 -7.28
N ARG A 117 9.45 10.38 -8.44
CA ARG A 117 10.70 9.81 -8.99
C ARG A 117 11.91 10.00 -8.08
N GLY A 118 11.95 11.10 -7.31
CA GLY A 118 13.04 11.42 -6.39
C GLY A 118 12.89 10.80 -4.99
N ASP A 119 11.78 10.12 -4.71
CA ASP A 119 11.59 9.49 -3.42
C ASP A 119 12.53 8.28 -3.27
N ARG A 120 12.85 7.91 -2.03
CA ARG A 120 13.56 6.66 -1.78
C ARG A 120 12.61 5.47 -1.82
N GLU A 121 11.39 5.67 -1.30
CA GLU A 121 10.35 4.65 -1.28
C GLU A 121 9.88 4.36 -2.71
N VAL A 122 9.45 3.14 -2.99
CA VAL A 122 9.09 2.69 -4.34
C VAL A 122 7.60 2.39 -4.49
N ILE A 123 6.91 2.13 -3.37
CA ILE A 123 5.46 1.95 -3.29
C ILE A 123 4.89 2.69 -2.08
N THR A 124 3.60 2.98 -2.09
CA THR A 124 2.90 3.48 -0.90
C THR A 124 2.38 2.31 -0.07
N LEU A 125 2.15 2.54 1.23
CA LEU A 125 1.50 1.56 2.09
C LEU A 125 0.10 1.23 1.58
N SER A 126 -0.63 2.20 1.03
CA SER A 126 -1.94 1.96 0.40
C SER A 126 -1.86 0.97 -0.77
N ALA A 127 -0.78 1.01 -1.55
CA ALA A 127 -0.58 0.09 -2.66
C ALA A 127 -0.18 -1.32 -2.17
N LEU A 128 0.65 -1.39 -1.12
CA LEU A 128 0.97 -2.67 -0.46
C LEU A 128 -0.27 -3.29 0.20
N ARG A 129 -1.09 -2.47 0.85
CA ARG A 129 -2.39 -2.88 1.40
C ARG A 129 -3.31 -3.41 0.31
N ALA A 130 -3.34 -2.78 -0.87
CA ALA A 130 -4.13 -3.27 -1.99
C ALA A 130 -3.67 -4.67 -2.46
N LEU A 131 -2.36 -4.94 -2.49
CA LEU A 131 -1.82 -6.29 -2.70
C LEU A 131 -2.37 -7.26 -1.64
N VAL A 132 -2.19 -6.93 -0.36
CA VAL A 132 -2.60 -7.78 0.78
C VAL A 132 -4.10 -8.08 0.77
N VAL A 133 -4.94 -7.06 0.66
CA VAL A 133 -6.40 -7.20 0.67
C VAL A 133 -6.87 -8.01 -0.55
N ALA A 134 -6.27 -7.80 -1.72
CA ALA A 134 -6.55 -8.61 -2.90
C ALA A 134 -6.08 -10.07 -2.74
N THR A 135 -4.99 -10.32 -2.02
CA THR A 135 -4.55 -11.67 -1.66
C THR A 135 -5.54 -12.36 -0.73
N ILE A 136 -6.07 -11.68 0.30
CA ILE A 136 -7.05 -12.27 1.20
C ILE A 136 -8.37 -12.60 0.48
N TYR A 137 -8.89 -11.64 -0.30
CA TYR A 137 -10.28 -11.68 -0.79
C TYR A 137 -10.42 -11.95 -2.29
N GLY A 138 -9.30 -12.21 -2.98
CA GLY A 138 -9.26 -12.32 -4.43
C GLY A 138 -9.82 -11.06 -5.10
N ARG A 139 -10.64 -11.26 -6.14
CA ARG A 139 -11.21 -10.14 -6.92
C ARG A 139 -12.07 -9.19 -6.09
N SER A 140 -12.78 -9.70 -5.08
CA SER A 140 -13.58 -8.86 -4.18
C SER A 140 -12.72 -7.94 -3.31
N GLY A 141 -11.42 -8.22 -3.18
CA GLY A 141 -10.46 -7.33 -2.52
C GLY A 141 -10.29 -5.98 -3.22
N LEU A 142 -10.62 -5.87 -4.51
CA LEU A 142 -10.55 -4.59 -5.23
C LEU A 142 -11.51 -3.56 -4.64
N SER A 143 -12.74 -3.96 -4.32
CA SER A 143 -13.72 -3.06 -3.70
C SER A 143 -13.30 -2.67 -2.28
N ARG A 144 -12.71 -3.62 -1.54
CA ARG A 144 -12.28 -3.52 -0.14
C ARG A 144 -10.91 -2.84 0.08
N SER A 145 -10.16 -2.59 -1.00
CA SER A 145 -8.79 -2.04 -0.94
C SER A 145 -8.68 -0.64 -0.30
N ALA A 146 -9.79 0.06 -0.08
CA ALA A 146 -9.85 1.37 0.58
C ALA A 146 -10.83 1.42 1.77
N GLU A 147 -11.41 0.28 2.16
CA GLU A 147 -12.32 0.10 3.29
C GLU A 147 -11.55 -0.49 4.47
N THR A 148 -11.93 -0.20 5.71
CA THR A 148 -11.38 -0.88 6.90
C THR A 148 -11.76 -2.35 6.83
N VAL A 149 -10.78 -3.24 7.01
CA VAL A 149 -11.01 -4.69 7.07
C VAL A 149 -11.02 -5.11 8.52
N HIS A 150 -12.17 -5.58 8.99
CA HIS A 150 -12.30 -6.12 10.35
C HIS A 150 -12.04 -7.63 10.39
N GLU A 151 -11.63 -8.14 11.55
CA GLU A 151 -11.28 -9.54 11.73
C GLU A 151 -12.49 -10.50 11.56
N ASP A 152 -13.70 -10.02 11.83
CA ASP A 152 -14.96 -10.74 11.62
C ASP A 152 -15.40 -10.77 10.14
N GLU A 153 -14.74 -9.99 9.28
CA GLU A 153 -14.97 -9.98 7.83
C GLU A 153 -13.96 -10.85 7.07
N LEU A 154 -13.12 -11.61 7.77
CA LEU A 154 -12.17 -12.55 7.17
C LEU A 154 -12.89 -13.71 6.46
N PRO A 155 -12.23 -14.40 5.51
CA PRO A 155 -12.81 -15.54 4.81
C PRO A 155 -13.41 -16.57 5.77
N ALA A 156 -14.59 -17.10 5.40
CA ALA A 156 -15.34 -18.01 6.26
C ALA A 156 -14.50 -19.22 6.68
N GLY A 157 -14.53 -19.55 7.98
CA GLY A 157 -13.76 -20.67 8.53
C GLY A 157 -12.28 -20.38 8.76
N THR A 158 -11.82 -19.14 8.56
CA THR A 158 -10.46 -18.71 8.90
C THR A 158 -10.44 -17.86 10.17
N ARG A 159 -9.35 -17.98 10.92
CA ARG A 159 -9.01 -17.09 12.04
C ARG A 159 -7.92 -16.10 11.62
N PRO A 160 -7.83 -14.91 12.24
CA PRO A 160 -6.79 -13.93 11.96
C PRO A 160 -5.37 -14.51 11.86
N GLU A 161 -5.00 -15.40 12.79
CA GLU A 161 -3.66 -15.99 12.83
C GLU A 161 -3.40 -16.96 11.67
N GLN A 162 -4.45 -17.63 11.18
CA GLN A 162 -4.35 -18.51 10.01
C GLN A 162 -4.18 -17.70 8.73
N VAL A 163 -4.87 -16.56 8.63
CA VAL A 163 -4.71 -15.64 7.51
C VAL A 163 -3.30 -15.06 7.49
N GLU A 164 -2.81 -14.61 8.64
CA GLU A 164 -1.44 -14.10 8.78
C GLU A 164 -0.39 -15.16 8.41
N ALA A 165 -0.51 -16.38 8.95
CA ALA A 165 0.42 -17.47 8.69
C ALA A 165 0.46 -17.93 7.22
N ALA A 166 -0.62 -17.73 6.46
CA ALA A 166 -0.66 -18.07 5.04
C ALA A 166 -0.20 -16.89 4.15
N VAL A 167 -0.68 -15.68 4.43
CA VAL A 167 -0.46 -14.51 3.57
C VAL A 167 0.94 -13.93 3.72
N VAL A 168 1.47 -13.84 4.95
CA VAL A 168 2.79 -13.20 5.18
C VAL A 168 3.91 -13.95 4.48
N PRO A 169 4.06 -15.28 4.61
CA PRO A 169 5.15 -15.99 3.95
C PRO A 169 5.03 -15.95 2.42
N LEU A 170 3.81 -16.13 1.89
CA LEU A 170 3.55 -16.10 0.44
C LEU A 170 3.97 -14.76 -0.17
N LEU A 171 3.51 -13.65 0.41
CA LEU A 171 3.84 -12.32 -0.10
C LEU A 171 5.29 -11.94 0.18
N ALA A 172 5.87 -12.39 1.29
CA ALA A 172 7.27 -12.15 1.59
C ALA A 172 8.19 -12.81 0.56
N GLN A 173 7.89 -14.05 0.17
CA GLN A 173 8.61 -14.77 -0.88
C GLN A 173 8.45 -14.05 -2.23
N LEU A 174 7.22 -13.73 -2.62
CA LEU A 174 6.93 -13.05 -3.89
C LEU A 174 7.69 -11.72 -4.00
N ILE A 175 7.66 -10.89 -2.95
CA ILE A 175 8.37 -9.61 -2.91
C ILE A 175 9.88 -9.82 -2.97
N SER A 176 10.42 -10.82 -2.26
CA SER A 176 11.85 -11.12 -2.25
C SER A 176 12.37 -11.53 -3.62
N GLU A 177 11.69 -12.44 -4.30
CA GLU A 177 12.06 -12.92 -5.64
C GLU A 177 11.97 -11.82 -6.70
N ARG A 178 11.08 -10.84 -6.50
CA ARG A 178 10.82 -9.73 -7.44
C ARG A 178 11.39 -8.41 -6.94
N ALA A 179 12.29 -8.42 -5.95
CA ALA A 179 12.84 -7.23 -5.31
C ALA A 179 13.43 -6.24 -6.33
N ALA A 180 14.11 -6.76 -7.36
CA ALA A 180 14.68 -5.94 -8.44
C ALA A 180 13.62 -5.09 -9.17
N HIS A 181 12.41 -5.61 -9.35
CA HIS A 181 11.32 -4.87 -9.99
C HIS A 181 10.78 -3.75 -9.12
N PHE A 182 10.76 -3.94 -7.79
CA PHE A 182 10.43 -2.88 -6.84
C PHE A 182 11.49 -1.78 -6.84
N VAL A 183 12.77 -2.15 -6.70
CA VAL A 183 13.90 -1.20 -6.67
C VAL A 183 13.97 -0.40 -7.98
N ASN A 184 13.77 -1.04 -9.12
CA ASN A 184 13.77 -0.38 -10.43
C ASN A 184 12.46 0.35 -10.77
N ARG A 185 11.49 0.41 -9.84
CA ARG A 185 10.20 1.10 -10.02
C ARG A 185 9.46 0.67 -11.30
N SER A 186 9.51 -0.62 -11.59
CA SER A 186 8.87 -1.22 -12.76
C SER A 186 7.34 -1.10 -12.69
N ALA A 187 6.62 -1.63 -13.68
CA ALA A 187 5.16 -1.70 -13.66
C ALA A 187 4.62 -2.42 -12.40
N LEU A 188 5.41 -3.33 -11.80
CA LEU A 188 5.04 -4.03 -10.56
C LEU A 188 4.75 -3.06 -9.40
N THR A 189 5.36 -1.88 -9.38
CA THR A 189 5.12 -0.87 -8.33
C THR A 189 3.80 -0.11 -8.49
N ALA A 190 3.08 -0.29 -9.59
CA ALA A 190 1.80 0.38 -9.81
C ALA A 190 0.69 -0.25 -8.93
N PRO A 191 -0.15 0.55 -8.24
CA PRO A 191 -1.16 0.03 -7.32
C PRO A 191 -2.12 -1.00 -7.95
N ALA A 192 -2.58 -0.75 -9.18
CA ALA A 192 -3.44 -1.70 -9.89
C ALA A 192 -2.72 -3.01 -10.26
N VAL A 193 -1.41 -2.93 -10.54
CA VAL A 193 -0.62 -4.12 -10.84
C VAL A 193 -0.43 -4.96 -9.58
N LEU A 194 -0.08 -4.32 -8.46
CA LEU A 194 0.00 -4.97 -7.14
C LEU A 194 -1.31 -5.63 -6.74
N ALA A 195 -2.45 -4.96 -6.93
CA ALA A 195 -3.75 -5.57 -6.65
C ALA A 195 -4.04 -6.77 -7.56
N GLY A 196 -3.70 -6.69 -8.85
CA GLY A 196 -3.84 -7.83 -9.78
C GLY A 196 -2.95 -9.02 -9.41
N VAL A 197 -1.71 -8.76 -8.98
CA VAL A 197 -0.81 -9.77 -8.40
C VAL A 197 -1.43 -10.36 -7.14
N GLY A 198 -2.07 -9.54 -6.29
CA GLY A 198 -2.76 -10.03 -5.10
C GLY A 198 -3.91 -10.97 -5.42
N ILE A 199 -4.72 -10.66 -6.44
CA ILE A 199 -5.78 -11.56 -6.92
C ILE A 199 -5.19 -12.88 -7.43
N ALA A 200 -4.05 -12.86 -8.12
CA ALA A 200 -3.40 -14.08 -8.56
C ALA A 200 -2.86 -14.89 -7.35
N ALA A 201 -2.23 -14.21 -6.39
CA ALA A 201 -1.73 -14.84 -5.17
C ALA A 201 -2.84 -15.42 -4.29
N HIS A 202 -4.05 -14.87 -4.34
CA HIS A 202 -5.22 -15.43 -3.66
C HIS A 202 -5.45 -16.90 -4.04
N GLN A 203 -5.23 -17.28 -5.29
CA GLN A 203 -5.43 -18.67 -5.75
C GLN A 203 -4.49 -19.68 -5.08
N ALA A 204 -3.41 -19.23 -4.44
CA ALA A 204 -2.52 -20.09 -3.67
C ALA A 204 -2.91 -20.23 -2.19
N LEU A 205 -4.05 -19.66 -1.77
CA LEU A 205 -4.49 -19.69 -0.37
C LEU A 205 -5.47 -20.84 -0.09
N PRO A 206 -5.46 -21.39 1.13
CA PRO A 206 -6.32 -22.53 1.51
C PRO A 206 -7.83 -22.27 1.42
N TRP A 207 -8.25 -21.00 1.40
CA TRP A 207 -9.66 -20.59 1.32
C TRP A 207 -10.05 -20.04 -0.06
N SER A 208 -9.17 -20.17 -1.05
CA SER A 208 -9.51 -19.84 -2.44
C SER A 208 -10.48 -20.88 -3.02
N ASP A 209 -11.13 -20.53 -4.13
CA ASP A 209 -12.00 -21.48 -4.85
C ASP A 209 -11.16 -22.67 -5.36
N PRO A 210 -11.44 -23.91 -4.91
CA PRO A 210 -10.70 -25.10 -5.31
C PRO A 210 -10.64 -25.32 -6.82
N ALA A 211 -11.64 -24.84 -7.58
CA ALA A 211 -11.65 -24.94 -9.04
C ALA A 211 -10.59 -24.04 -9.72
N SER A 212 -10.06 -23.06 -8.99
CA SER A 212 -9.07 -22.09 -9.46
C SER A 212 -7.80 -22.06 -8.62
N SER A 213 -7.62 -23.05 -7.72
CA SER A 213 -6.46 -23.15 -6.84
C SER A 213 -5.18 -23.30 -7.64
N LEU A 214 -4.12 -22.65 -7.18
CA LEU A 214 -2.76 -22.75 -7.71
C LEU A 214 -1.82 -23.21 -6.61
N GLU A 215 -0.83 -24.02 -6.97
CA GLU A 215 0.33 -24.21 -6.10
C GLU A 215 1.23 -22.97 -6.13
N ALA A 216 2.04 -22.76 -5.08
CA ALA A 216 2.95 -21.62 -5.01
C ALA A 216 3.93 -21.57 -6.20
N ASP A 217 4.43 -22.73 -6.64
CA ASP A 217 5.31 -22.86 -7.81
C ASP A 217 4.60 -22.58 -9.15
N GLU A 218 3.28 -22.75 -9.22
CA GLU A 218 2.49 -22.37 -10.40
C GLU A 218 2.32 -20.86 -10.48
N LEU A 219 2.01 -20.23 -9.35
CA LEU A 219 1.96 -18.77 -9.24
C LEU A 219 3.30 -18.14 -9.63
N ASP A 220 4.42 -18.68 -9.11
CA ASP A 220 5.75 -18.18 -9.42
C ASP A 220 6.04 -18.24 -10.92
N ARG A 221 5.78 -19.40 -11.55
CA ARG A 221 5.92 -19.58 -13.01
C ARG A 221 5.05 -18.62 -13.82
N LEU A 222 3.80 -18.37 -13.40
CA LEU A 222 2.93 -17.41 -14.09
C LEU A 222 3.49 -16.00 -14.07
N LEU A 223 4.14 -15.62 -12.98
CA LEU A 223 4.71 -14.29 -12.75
C LEU A 223 6.12 -14.12 -13.34
N ALA A 224 6.89 -15.21 -13.48
CA ALA A 224 8.27 -15.20 -13.97
C ALA A 224 8.39 -14.73 -15.42
N ASP A 225 7.44 -15.11 -16.27
CA ASP A 225 7.42 -14.78 -17.71
C ASP A 225 6.93 -13.36 -18.03
N ILE A 226 6.55 -12.57 -17.02
CA ILE A 226 5.96 -11.25 -17.22
C ILE A 226 7.05 -10.19 -17.46
N HIS A 227 6.85 -9.40 -18.51
CA HIS A 227 7.60 -8.18 -18.76
C HIS A 227 7.10 -7.04 -17.86
N TRP A 228 7.91 -6.71 -16.87
CA TRP A 228 7.58 -5.68 -15.88
C TRP A 228 7.99 -4.27 -16.32
N GLU A 229 8.63 -4.10 -17.46
CA GLU A 229 9.03 -2.80 -18.01
C GLU A 229 7.79 -1.92 -18.22
N ARG A 230 7.92 -0.61 -17.96
CA ARG A 230 6.83 0.36 -18.13
C ARG A 230 6.66 0.76 -19.59
N GLU A 231 6.41 -0.22 -20.45
CA GLU A 231 6.27 -0.05 -21.90
C GLU A 231 4.86 -0.29 -22.39
N ALA A 232 4.42 0.54 -23.34
CA ALA A 232 3.08 0.44 -23.92
C ALA A 232 2.82 -0.91 -24.61
N ALA A 233 3.89 -1.51 -25.16
CA ALA A 233 3.85 -2.83 -25.76
C ALA A 233 3.30 -3.90 -24.79
N TYR A 234 3.54 -3.75 -23.49
CA TYR A 234 3.12 -4.72 -22.46
C TYR A 234 1.88 -4.27 -21.71
N TRP A 235 1.79 -3.00 -21.29
CA TRP A 235 0.81 -2.58 -20.28
C TRP A 235 -0.34 -1.69 -20.79
N ASP A 236 -0.27 -1.21 -22.03
CA ASP A 236 -1.33 -0.37 -22.59
C ASP A 236 -2.65 -1.16 -22.73
N GLY A 237 -3.74 -0.58 -22.25
CA GLY A 237 -5.06 -1.24 -22.21
C GLY A 237 -5.20 -2.30 -21.12
N ILE A 238 -4.17 -2.56 -20.31
CA ILE A 238 -4.22 -3.52 -19.19
C ILE A 238 -4.15 -2.76 -17.86
N ALA A 239 -2.96 -2.28 -17.50
CA ALA A 239 -2.72 -1.52 -16.26
C ALA A 239 -2.50 -0.02 -16.51
N ALA A 240 -2.22 0.36 -17.74
CA ALA A 240 -1.92 1.73 -18.12
C ALA A 240 -2.68 2.13 -19.38
N LYS A 241 -2.75 3.43 -19.62
CA LYS A 241 -3.21 4.01 -20.88
C LYS A 241 -2.07 4.82 -21.49
N ALA A 242 -1.77 4.57 -22.77
CA ALA A 242 -0.84 5.40 -23.52
C ALA A 242 -1.46 6.79 -23.76
N GLY A 243 -0.74 7.84 -23.35
CA GLY A 243 -1.08 9.21 -23.71
C GLY A 243 -0.73 9.54 -25.16
N VAL A 244 -1.15 10.72 -25.63
CA VAL A 244 -0.88 11.22 -27.00
C VAL A 244 0.62 11.31 -27.29
N SER A 245 1.46 11.49 -26.26
CA SER A 245 2.92 11.54 -26.36
C SER A 245 3.60 10.15 -26.27
N GLY A 246 2.84 9.05 -26.27
CA GLY A 246 3.35 7.69 -26.09
C GLY A 246 3.79 7.33 -24.66
N ARG A 247 3.73 8.28 -23.71
CA ARG A 247 4.02 8.00 -22.29
C ARG A 247 2.87 7.22 -21.67
N LEU A 248 3.20 6.13 -20.97
CA LEU A 248 2.22 5.36 -20.21
C LEU A 248 1.82 6.08 -18.93
N ASN A 249 0.50 6.11 -18.70
CA ASN A 249 -0.06 6.56 -17.44
C ASN A 249 -0.69 5.37 -16.69
N PHE A 250 -0.15 5.09 -15.50
CA PHE A 250 -0.62 4.06 -14.56
C PHE A 250 -1.56 4.64 -13.49
N SER A 251 -2.12 5.85 -13.70
CA SER A 251 -2.98 6.53 -12.72
C SER A 251 -4.34 5.88 -12.51
N GLY A 252 -4.67 4.81 -13.23
CA GLY A 252 -5.88 4.03 -12.98
C GLY A 252 -5.89 3.51 -11.54
N GLY A 253 -7.02 3.67 -10.86
CA GLY A 253 -7.21 3.14 -9.53
C GLY A 253 -7.17 1.61 -9.51
N VAL A 254 -6.99 1.04 -8.32
CA VAL A 254 -7.04 -0.41 -8.09
C VAL A 254 -8.30 -1.04 -8.69
N LYS A 255 -9.46 -0.39 -8.52
CA LYS A 255 -10.76 -0.84 -9.06
C LYS A 255 -10.84 -0.80 -10.59
N ASP A 256 -10.11 0.11 -11.24
CA ASP A 256 -10.23 0.33 -12.69
C ASP A 256 -9.50 -0.73 -13.51
N SER A 257 -8.37 -1.22 -13.00
CA SER A 257 -7.43 -2.03 -13.78
C SER A 257 -6.95 -3.30 -13.07
N GLY A 258 -7.13 -3.43 -11.74
CA GLY A 258 -6.62 -4.58 -10.99
C GLY A 258 -7.18 -5.92 -11.48
N GLY A 259 -8.47 -5.96 -11.82
CA GLY A 259 -9.10 -7.16 -12.39
C GLY A 259 -8.51 -7.55 -13.75
N ARG A 260 -8.30 -6.57 -14.65
CA ARG A 260 -7.67 -6.80 -15.96
C ARG A 260 -6.24 -7.28 -15.84
N VAL A 261 -5.48 -6.76 -14.86
CA VAL A 261 -4.14 -7.26 -14.57
C VAL A 261 -4.20 -8.71 -14.09
N ALA A 262 -5.09 -9.04 -13.15
CA ALA A 262 -5.27 -10.41 -12.68
C ALA A 262 -5.60 -11.36 -13.82
N ASP A 263 -6.51 -10.97 -14.73
CA ASP A 263 -6.88 -11.78 -15.89
C ASP A 263 -5.68 -12.01 -16.83
N ALA A 264 -4.86 -10.99 -17.06
CA ALA A 264 -3.65 -11.12 -17.87
C ALA A 264 -2.59 -12.05 -17.21
N ILE A 265 -2.49 -12.03 -15.88
CA ILE A 265 -1.59 -12.92 -15.12
C ILE A 265 -2.09 -14.36 -15.21
N LEU A 266 -3.35 -14.58 -14.82
CA LEU A 266 -3.96 -15.90 -14.60
C LEU A 266 -4.32 -16.63 -15.89
N TYR A 267 -4.52 -15.92 -17.00
CA TYR A 267 -4.89 -16.51 -18.28
C TYR A 267 -3.85 -16.16 -19.37
N PRO A 268 -2.67 -16.82 -19.38
CA PRO A 268 -1.57 -16.52 -20.32
C PRO A 268 -1.94 -16.67 -21.80
N ALA A 269 -2.96 -17.48 -22.10
CA ALA A 269 -3.46 -17.71 -23.44
C ALA A 269 -4.38 -16.60 -23.96
N THR A 270 -4.80 -15.64 -23.13
CA THR A 270 -5.58 -14.48 -23.59
C THR A 270 -4.70 -13.48 -24.32
N GLU A 271 -5.30 -12.57 -25.09
CA GLU A 271 -4.56 -11.48 -25.75
C GLU A 271 -3.76 -10.66 -24.71
N ALA A 272 -4.40 -10.27 -23.61
CA ALA A 272 -3.76 -9.53 -22.52
C ALA A 272 -2.63 -10.35 -21.87
N GLY A 273 -2.86 -11.65 -21.63
CA GLY A 273 -1.86 -12.53 -21.04
C GLY A 273 -0.64 -12.80 -21.93
N ARG A 274 -0.84 -12.88 -23.26
CA ARG A 274 0.26 -12.94 -24.23
C ARG A 274 1.02 -11.61 -24.28
N LYS A 275 0.29 -10.49 -24.26
CA LYS A 275 0.83 -9.13 -24.34
C LYS A 275 1.81 -8.84 -23.20
N ILE A 276 1.45 -9.08 -21.95
CA ILE A 276 2.37 -8.85 -20.80
C ILE A 276 3.58 -9.80 -20.78
N ARG A 277 3.60 -10.83 -21.64
CA ARG A 277 4.71 -11.79 -21.80
C ARG A 277 5.47 -11.56 -23.12
N GLY A 278 5.24 -10.44 -23.79
CA GLY A 278 5.90 -10.10 -25.06
C GLY A 278 5.57 -11.05 -26.22
N ARG A 279 4.53 -11.87 -26.09
CA ARG A 279 4.08 -12.80 -27.13
C ARG A 279 3.09 -12.05 -28.02
N ARG A 280 3.32 -12.03 -29.32
CA ARG A 280 2.40 -11.40 -30.29
C ARG A 280 1.03 -12.10 -30.24
N SER A 281 -0.03 -11.30 -30.36
CA SER A 281 -1.42 -11.74 -30.46
C SER A 281 -1.64 -12.60 -31.69
#